data_AF-A0A6C0JDB9-F1
#
_entry.id   AF-A0A6C0JDB9-F1
#
_cell.length_a   1.000
_cell.length_b   1.000
_cell.length_c   1.000
_cell.angle_alpha   90.00
_cell.angle_beta   90.00
_cell.angle_gamma   90.00
#
_symmetry.space_group_name_H-M   'P 1'
#
loop_
_entity.id
_entity.type
_entity.pdbx_description
1 polymer ?
#
loop_
_entity_poly.entity_id
_entity_poly.type
_entity_poly.pdbx_seq_one_letter_code
_entity_poly.pdbx_strand_id
1 'polypeptide(L)'
;MEFPKTPGQCKYMLALRSQKPIVIGTGPAGTGKTMLACQIAMEHIQGYGRGKVILTRPIVSADEDMGYLPGDMERKMEPWTRPMFDIFEKYLSINQIDRCITIEPLGYMRGRTFDNTVIIADEMQNATPNQMRLLLTRIGYNTKLIVTGDLDQSDLSEENGLSYLTYKLSGMDCDYIQHVEMDEHDIVRHPAVYEVLKVLNV
;
A
#
# COMPACT_ATOMS: atom_id res chain seq x y z
N MET A 1 5.14 -17.92 0.72
CA MET A 1 5.59 -16.54 1.01
C MET A 1 6.80 -16.26 0.15
N GLU A 2 6.83 -15.11 -0.51
CA GLU A 2 8.01 -14.71 -1.29
C GLU A 2 9.05 -14.09 -0.35
N PHE A 3 10.32 -14.42 -0.57
CA PHE A 3 11.40 -13.84 0.21
C PHE A 3 11.93 -12.58 -0.47
N PRO A 4 12.32 -11.55 0.30
CA PRO A 4 13.08 -10.41 -0.23
C PRO A 4 14.28 -10.88 -1.03
N LYS A 5 14.47 -10.32 -2.22
CA LYS A 5 15.54 -10.70 -3.17
C LYS A 5 16.68 -9.69 -3.21
N THR A 6 16.45 -8.48 -2.68
CA THR A 6 17.41 -7.38 -2.71
C THR A 6 17.61 -6.79 -1.31
N PRO A 7 18.71 -6.06 -1.07
CA PRO A 7 18.95 -5.39 0.22
C PRO A 7 17.85 -4.40 0.61
N GLY A 8 17.29 -3.61 -0.30
CA GLY A 8 16.20 -2.68 0.00
C GLY A 8 14.90 -3.39 0.34
N GLN A 9 14.55 -4.46 -0.39
CA GLN A 9 13.43 -5.33 -0.02
C GLN A 9 13.62 -5.95 1.38
N CYS A 10 14.85 -6.34 1.74
CA CYS A 10 15.15 -6.86 3.07
C CYS A 10 14.93 -5.78 4.14
N LYS A 11 15.45 -4.56 3.92
CA LYS A 11 15.25 -3.42 4.82
C LYS A 11 13.76 -3.12 5.00
N TYR A 12 12.98 -3.14 3.91
CA TYR A 12 11.55 -2.90 3.96
C TYR A 12 10.81 -4.01 4.72
N MET A 13 11.10 -5.28 4.47
CA MET A 13 10.53 -6.40 5.23
C MET A 13 10.87 -6.34 6.72
N LEU A 14 12.08 -5.92 7.08
CA LEU A 14 12.48 -5.70 8.48
C LEU A 14 11.66 -4.57 9.13
N ALA A 15 11.47 -3.45 8.43
CA ALA A 15 10.62 -2.35 8.90
C ALA A 15 9.16 -2.81 9.09
N LEU A 16 8.63 -3.54 8.10
CA LEU A 16 7.30 -4.14 8.13
C LEU A 16 7.08 -5.05 9.33
N ARG A 17 8.06 -5.89 9.70
CA ARG A 17 8.01 -6.79 10.87
C ARG A 17 8.39 -6.14 12.19
N SER A 18 8.83 -4.88 12.19
CA SER A 18 9.18 -4.15 13.41
C SER A 18 7.94 -3.88 14.28
N GLN A 19 8.15 -3.40 15.51
CA GLN A 19 7.07 -2.96 16.40
C GLN A 19 6.46 -1.61 15.99
N LYS A 20 7.01 -0.93 14.98
CA LYS A 20 6.51 0.38 14.56
C LYS A 20 5.14 0.23 13.89
N PRO A 21 4.11 0.97 14.36
CA PRO A 21 2.77 0.87 13.81
C PRO A 21 2.64 1.51 12.43
N ILE A 22 3.51 2.48 12.06
CA ILE A 22 3.47 3.13 10.74
C ILE A 22 4.73 2.79 9.96
N VAL A 23 4.55 2.18 8.80
CA VAL A 23 5.64 1.90 7.86
C VAL A 23 5.30 2.50 6.51
N ILE A 24 6.19 3.35 6.00
CA ILE A 24 6.07 3.99 4.70
C ILE A 24 7.12 3.35 3.79
N GLY A 25 6.69 2.70 2.71
CA GLY A 25 7.54 2.12 1.69
C GLY A 25 7.43 2.89 0.39
N THR A 26 8.46 3.64 0.01
CA THR A 26 8.53 4.32 -1.29
C THR A 26 9.50 3.62 -2.22
N GLY A 27 9.26 3.72 -3.51
CA GLY A 27 10.21 3.28 -4.54
C GLY A 27 9.52 2.94 -5.86
N PRO A 28 10.29 2.62 -6.91
CA PRO A 28 9.74 2.34 -8.22
C PRO A 28 8.74 1.17 -8.28
N ALA A 29 7.91 1.13 -9.32
CA ALA A 29 7.12 -0.07 -9.64
C ALA A 29 8.02 -1.33 -9.81
N GLY A 30 7.63 -2.45 -9.22
CA GLY A 30 8.39 -3.71 -9.29
C GLY A 30 9.46 -3.91 -8.21
N THR A 31 9.61 -2.97 -7.28
CA THR A 31 10.42 -3.14 -6.06
C THR A 31 9.80 -4.10 -5.03
N GLY A 32 8.53 -4.48 -5.20
CA GLY A 32 7.84 -5.42 -4.32
C GLY A 32 7.15 -4.80 -3.10
N LYS A 33 7.10 -3.46 -2.99
CA LYS A 33 6.43 -2.72 -1.89
C LYS A 33 5.05 -3.27 -1.52
N THR A 34 4.09 -3.27 -2.44
CA THR A 34 2.73 -3.78 -2.20
C THR A 34 2.71 -5.27 -1.90
N MET A 35 3.53 -6.07 -2.60
CA MET A 35 3.57 -7.52 -2.41
C MET A 35 4.06 -7.93 -1.01
N LEU A 36 5.13 -7.28 -0.53
CA LEU A 36 5.64 -7.51 0.82
C LEU A 36 4.68 -7.00 1.89
N ALA A 37 3.94 -5.91 1.64
CA ALA A 37 2.85 -5.46 2.51
C ALA A 37 1.71 -6.48 2.61
N CYS A 38 1.27 -7.04 1.48
CA CYS A 38 0.28 -8.12 1.43
C CYS A 38 0.73 -9.34 2.24
N GLN A 39 2.03 -9.66 2.25
CA GLN A 39 2.54 -10.75 3.07
C GLN A 39 2.30 -10.52 4.57
N ILE A 40 2.53 -9.31 5.08
CA ILE A 40 2.25 -8.97 6.48
C ILE A 40 0.75 -9.08 6.79
N ALA A 41 -0.11 -8.65 5.87
CA ALA A 41 -1.55 -8.81 6.01
C ALA A 41 -1.96 -10.30 6.09
N MET A 42 -1.36 -11.17 5.27
CA MET A 42 -1.62 -12.61 5.33
C MET A 42 -1.11 -13.24 6.65
N GLU A 43 0.10 -12.88 7.09
CA GLU A 43 0.66 -13.31 8.37
C GLU A 43 -0.27 -12.90 9.53
N HIS A 44 -0.85 -11.69 9.48
CA HIS A 44 -1.82 -11.21 10.45
C HIS A 44 -3.13 -12.03 10.43
N ILE A 45 -3.70 -12.32 9.26
CA ILE A 45 -4.91 -13.15 9.14
C ILE A 45 -4.68 -14.55 9.73
N GLN A 46 -3.54 -15.16 9.39
CA GLN A 46 -3.18 -16.51 9.83
C GLN A 46 -2.88 -16.57 11.33
N GLY A 47 -2.18 -15.57 11.89
CA GLY A 47 -1.77 -15.54 13.29
C GLY A 47 -2.92 -15.34 14.28
N TYR A 48 -3.94 -14.55 13.91
CA TYR A 48 -5.04 -14.20 14.81
C TYR A 48 -6.33 -15.01 14.57
N GLY A 49 -6.36 -15.90 13.57
CA GLY A 49 -7.54 -16.68 13.16
C GLY A 49 -8.70 -15.87 12.56
N ARG A 50 -8.76 -14.55 12.84
CA ARG A 50 -9.68 -13.53 12.29
C ARG A 50 -9.02 -12.14 12.23
N GLY A 51 -7.74 -12.08 11.84
CA GLY A 51 -7.04 -10.81 11.68
C GLY A 51 -7.76 -9.92 10.66
N LYS A 52 -7.94 -8.63 10.95
CA LYS A 52 -8.64 -7.70 10.04
C LYS A 52 -7.63 -7.02 9.14
N VAL A 53 -7.93 -6.98 7.86
CA VAL A 53 -7.12 -6.29 6.85
C VAL A 53 -8.00 -5.29 6.12
N ILE A 54 -7.54 -4.05 6.03
CA ILE A 54 -8.20 -3.01 5.25
C ILE A 54 -7.29 -2.61 4.10
N LEU A 55 -7.84 -2.63 2.88
CA LEU A 55 -7.19 -2.11 1.69
C LEU A 55 -7.79 -0.75 1.37
N THR A 56 -6.95 0.27 1.19
CA THR A 56 -7.40 1.61 0.82
C THR A 56 -6.49 2.21 -0.23
N ARG A 57 -7.07 3.08 -1.07
CA ARG A 57 -6.38 3.84 -2.10
C ARG A 57 -7.04 5.23 -2.20
N PRO A 58 -6.29 6.30 -2.50
CA PRO A 58 -6.88 7.60 -2.77
C PRO A 58 -7.78 7.53 -4.00
N ILE A 59 -8.92 8.20 -3.97
CA ILE A 59 -9.72 8.41 -5.18
C ILE A 59 -9.06 9.55 -5.94
N VAL A 60 -8.37 9.23 -7.03
CA VAL A 60 -7.94 10.22 -8.00
C VAL A 60 -9.09 10.43 -8.96
N SER A 61 -9.53 11.67 -9.11
CA SER A 61 -10.31 12.06 -10.29
C SER A 61 -9.35 12.02 -11.48
N ALA A 62 -9.16 10.85 -12.07
CA ALA A 62 -8.55 10.79 -13.39
C ALA A 62 -9.45 11.60 -14.35
N ASP A 63 -8.83 12.29 -15.31
CA ASP A 63 -9.51 12.99 -16.41
C ASP A 63 -10.28 12.06 -17.37
N GLU A 64 -10.34 10.76 -17.07
CA GLU A 64 -11.40 9.91 -17.57
C GLU A 64 -12.50 9.94 -16.53
N ASP A 65 -13.66 10.46 -16.95
CA ASP A 65 -14.94 10.13 -16.34
C ASP A 65 -14.84 8.74 -15.73
N MET A 66 -14.75 8.67 -14.38
CA MET A 66 -15.34 7.58 -13.64
C MET A 66 -16.81 7.69 -14.01
N GLY A 67 -17.12 7.20 -15.22
CA GLY A 67 -18.41 7.25 -15.83
C GLY A 67 -19.34 6.71 -14.77
N TYR A 68 -20.56 7.24 -14.78
CA TYR A 68 -21.68 6.66 -14.08
C TYR A 68 -21.75 5.17 -14.45
N LEU A 69 -20.97 4.32 -13.79
CA LEU A 69 -21.12 2.89 -13.71
C LEU A 69 -22.15 2.75 -12.59
N PRO A 70 -23.43 2.52 -12.91
CA PRO A 70 -24.41 2.18 -11.90
C PRO A 70 -23.93 0.87 -11.23
N GLY A 71 -23.61 0.93 -9.94
CA GLY A 71 -23.08 -0.20 -9.19
C GLY A 71 -22.64 0.19 -7.79
N ASP A 72 -22.51 -0.82 -6.92
CA ASP A 72 -21.99 -0.67 -5.56
C ASP A 72 -20.55 -0.12 -5.60
N MET A 73 -20.17 0.69 -4.62
CA MET A 73 -18.87 1.37 -4.59
C MET A 73 -17.70 0.37 -4.65
N GLU A 74 -17.90 -0.84 -4.13
CA GLU A 74 -16.95 -1.96 -4.26
C GLU A 74 -16.64 -2.32 -5.72
N ARG A 75 -17.63 -2.36 -6.62
CA ARG A 75 -17.41 -2.70 -8.04
C ARG A 75 -16.57 -1.65 -8.77
N LYS A 76 -16.67 -0.39 -8.36
CA LYS A 76 -15.81 0.68 -8.90
C LYS A 76 -14.37 0.56 -8.41
N MET A 77 -14.17 -0.10 -7.28
CA MET A 77 -12.86 -0.28 -6.65
C MET A 77 -12.18 -1.61 -7.04
N GLU A 78 -12.93 -2.53 -7.65
CA GLU A 78 -12.46 -3.85 -8.06
C GLU A 78 -11.22 -3.80 -8.98
N PRO A 79 -11.13 -2.94 -10.01
CA PRO A 79 -9.99 -2.97 -10.93
C PRO A 79 -8.64 -2.69 -10.26
N TRP A 80 -8.58 -1.76 -9.31
CA TRP A 80 -7.33 -1.40 -8.64
C TRP A 80 -6.98 -2.31 -7.47
N THR A 81 -7.95 -3.01 -6.88
CA THR A 81 -7.71 -3.98 -5.81
C THR A 81 -7.27 -5.33 -6.34
N ARG A 82 -7.63 -5.67 -7.58
CA ARG A 82 -7.34 -6.97 -8.19
C ARG A 82 -5.88 -7.43 -8.04
N PRO A 83 -4.84 -6.60 -8.24
CA PRO A 83 -3.45 -7.05 -8.05
C PRO A 83 -3.15 -7.57 -6.65
N MET A 84 -3.75 -6.98 -5.60
CA MET A 84 -3.59 -7.47 -4.23
C MET A 84 -4.40 -8.75 -4.00
N PHE A 85 -5.62 -8.85 -4.55
CA PHE A 85 -6.42 -10.07 -4.49
C PHE A 85 -5.74 -11.25 -5.18
N ASP A 86 -5.10 -11.04 -6.34
CA ASP A 86 -4.31 -12.08 -7.01
C ASP A 86 -3.15 -12.61 -6.14
N ILE A 87 -2.63 -11.78 -5.22
CA ILE A 87 -1.63 -12.21 -4.24
C ILE A 87 -2.31 -13.01 -3.12
N PHE A 88 -3.42 -12.52 -2.58
CA PHE A 88 -4.13 -13.18 -1.49
C PHE A 88 -4.71 -14.54 -1.89
N GLU A 89 -5.28 -14.66 -3.10
CA GLU A 89 -5.88 -15.89 -3.65
C GLU A 89 -4.86 -17.04 -3.77
N LYS A 90 -3.55 -16.75 -3.81
CA LYS A 90 -2.50 -17.78 -3.82
C LYS A 90 -2.33 -18.50 -2.47
N TYR A 91 -2.77 -17.89 -1.37
CA TYR A 91 -2.44 -18.34 -0.01
C TYR A 91 -3.64 -18.41 0.93
N LEU A 92 -4.72 -17.69 0.63
CA LEU A 92 -5.94 -17.65 1.42
C LEU A 92 -7.09 -18.29 0.64
N SER A 93 -7.95 -19.00 1.36
CA SER A 93 -9.23 -19.44 0.81
C SER A 93 -10.15 -18.25 0.58
N ILE A 94 -11.10 -18.38 -0.36
CA ILE A 94 -12.14 -17.36 -0.64
C ILE A 94 -12.85 -16.95 0.65
N ASN A 95 -13.24 -17.91 1.48
CA ASN A 95 -13.88 -17.65 2.78
C ASN A 95 -13.02 -16.81 3.76
N GLN A 96 -11.69 -16.94 3.70
CA GLN A 96 -10.79 -16.12 4.51
C GLN A 96 -10.69 -14.71 3.95
N ILE A 97 -10.58 -14.57 2.64
CA ILE A 97 -10.54 -13.28 1.95
C ILE A 97 -11.81 -12.49 2.28
N ASP A 98 -12.99 -13.05 1.99
CA ASP A 98 -14.29 -12.40 2.19
C ASP A 98 -14.54 -11.99 3.65
N ARG A 99 -13.99 -12.77 4.59
CA ARG A 99 -14.20 -12.52 6.03
C ARG A 99 -13.20 -11.54 6.63
N CYS A 100 -11.98 -11.51 6.12
CA CYS A 100 -10.87 -10.84 6.81
C CYS A 100 -10.42 -9.57 6.09
N ILE A 101 -10.67 -9.46 4.79
CA ILE A 101 -10.20 -8.36 3.95
C ILE A 101 -11.39 -7.48 3.58
N THR A 102 -11.26 -6.19 3.82
CA THR A 102 -12.28 -5.19 3.45
C THR A 102 -11.65 -4.08 2.63
N ILE A 103 -12.32 -3.65 1.58
CA ILE A 103 -11.92 -2.51 0.77
C ILE A 103 -12.61 -1.27 1.33
N GLU A 104 -11.83 -0.28 1.75
CA GLU A 104 -12.37 0.97 2.33
C GLU A 104 -11.84 2.15 1.52
N PRO A 105 -12.70 2.91 0.83
CA PRO A 105 -12.28 4.18 0.24
C PRO A 105 -11.71 5.12 1.29
N LEU A 106 -10.66 5.87 0.95
CA LEU A 106 -9.94 6.71 1.91
C LEU A 106 -10.86 7.71 2.65
N GLY A 107 -11.88 8.25 1.97
CA GLY A 107 -12.86 9.16 2.55
C GLY A 107 -13.73 8.52 3.64
N TYR A 108 -13.94 7.21 3.59
CA TYR A 108 -14.79 6.43 4.51
C TYR A 108 -14.06 6.12 5.82
N MET A 109 -12.76 6.39 5.87
CA MET A 109 -11.95 6.26 7.09
C MET A 109 -12.14 7.45 8.04
N ARG A 110 -12.78 8.54 7.61
CA ARG A 110 -12.96 9.76 8.41
C ARG A 110 -13.68 9.45 9.73
N GLY A 111 -13.11 9.92 10.83
CA GLY A 111 -13.72 9.80 12.17
C GLY A 111 -13.66 8.40 12.78
N ARG A 112 -12.99 7.45 12.13
CA ARG A 112 -12.81 6.08 12.63
C ARG A 112 -11.46 5.93 13.32
N THR A 113 -11.39 4.99 14.24
CA THR A 113 -10.14 4.47 14.80
C THR A 113 -10.16 2.97 14.59
N PHE A 114 -9.04 2.41 14.12
CA PHE A 114 -8.93 1.00 13.81
C PHE A 114 -8.02 0.33 14.82
N ASP A 115 -8.54 -0.66 15.54
CA ASP A 115 -7.78 -1.51 16.46
C ASP A 115 -7.61 -2.92 15.87
N ASN A 116 -6.50 -3.58 16.22
CA ASN A 116 -6.20 -4.97 15.82
C ASN A 116 -6.36 -5.19 14.30
N THR A 117 -5.84 -4.26 13.50
CA THR A 117 -6.03 -4.24 12.04
C THR A 117 -4.71 -3.99 11.31
N VAL A 118 -4.50 -4.65 10.18
CA VAL A 118 -3.48 -4.24 9.20
C VAL A 118 -4.14 -3.41 8.11
N ILE A 119 -3.69 -2.19 7.91
CA ILE A 119 -4.19 -1.29 6.87
C ILE A 119 -3.10 -1.17 5.81
N ILE A 120 -3.41 -1.53 4.57
CA ILE A 120 -2.56 -1.29 3.40
C ILE A 120 -3.16 -0.13 2.63
N ALA A 121 -2.46 1.00 2.65
CA ALA A 121 -2.79 2.20 1.89
C ALA A 121 -1.83 2.27 0.70
N ASP A 122 -2.32 1.87 -0.48
CA ASP A 122 -1.50 1.76 -1.68
C ASP A 122 -1.65 2.96 -2.61
N GLU A 123 -0.64 3.18 -3.45
CA GLU A 123 -0.61 4.24 -4.47
C GLU A 123 -0.80 5.63 -3.84
N MET A 124 -0.19 5.85 -2.68
CA MET A 124 -0.42 7.03 -1.85
C MET A 124 0.26 8.29 -2.35
N GLN A 125 1.10 8.20 -3.40
CA GLN A 125 1.55 9.38 -4.15
C GLN A 125 0.39 10.17 -4.78
N ASN A 126 -0.78 9.54 -4.86
CA ASN A 126 -2.02 10.10 -5.36
C ASN A 126 -2.92 10.66 -4.25
N ALA A 127 -2.43 10.72 -3.01
CA ALA A 127 -3.13 11.37 -1.90
C ALA A 127 -2.69 12.81 -1.76
N THR A 128 -3.61 13.71 -1.41
CA THR A 128 -3.26 15.06 -0.93
C THR A 128 -2.69 15.02 0.49
N PRO A 129 -1.97 16.05 0.96
CA PRO A 129 -1.51 16.15 2.34
C PRO A 129 -2.64 16.01 3.39
N ASN A 130 -3.83 16.51 3.05
CA ASN A 130 -5.02 16.40 3.92
C ASN A 130 -5.51 14.95 4.03
N GLN A 131 -5.50 14.21 2.93
CA GLN A 131 -5.83 12.78 2.89
C GLN A 131 -4.81 11.95 3.66
N MET A 132 -3.51 12.26 3.52
CA MET A 132 -2.45 11.62 4.34
C MET A 132 -2.67 11.86 5.83
N ARG A 133 -2.92 13.11 6.24
CA ARG A 133 -3.22 13.44 7.64
C ARG A 133 -4.47 12.70 8.15
N LEU A 134 -5.51 12.63 7.33
CA LEU A 134 -6.73 11.90 7.66
C LEU A 134 -6.44 10.44 7.97
N LEU A 135 -5.65 9.76 7.13
CA LEU A 135 -5.31 8.35 7.25
C LEU A 135 -4.39 8.06 8.44
N LEU A 136 -3.29 8.80 8.56
CA LEU A 136 -2.25 8.57 9.59
C LEU A 136 -2.81 8.73 11.02
N THR A 137 -3.91 9.47 11.17
CA THR A 137 -4.58 9.70 12.45
C THR A 137 -5.72 8.72 12.75
N ARG A 138 -5.81 7.58 12.03
CA ARG A 138 -6.82 6.52 12.26
C ARG A 138 -6.30 5.30 13.03
N ILE A 139 -5.03 5.31 13.40
CA ILE A 139 -4.38 4.17 14.05
C ILE A 139 -4.84 4.06 15.50
N GLY A 140 -5.31 2.87 15.87
CA GLY A 140 -5.59 2.45 17.24
C GLY A 140 -4.60 1.40 17.75
N TYR A 141 -4.98 0.70 18.81
CA TYR A 141 -4.15 -0.32 19.45
C TYR A 141 -3.95 -1.54 18.54
N ASN A 142 -2.73 -2.10 18.56
CA ASN A 142 -2.35 -3.29 17.77
C ASN A 142 -2.65 -3.15 16.27
N THR A 143 -2.57 -1.93 15.73
CA THR A 143 -2.77 -1.65 14.32
C THR A 143 -1.45 -1.39 13.63
N LYS A 144 -1.32 -1.92 12.42
CA LYS A 144 -0.19 -1.63 11.53
C LYS A 144 -0.71 -0.96 10.26
N LEU A 145 -0.33 0.29 10.06
CA LEU A 145 -0.58 1.05 8.85
C LEU A 145 0.65 0.99 7.95
N ILE A 146 0.46 0.44 6.76
CA ILE A 146 1.47 0.34 5.72
C ILE A 146 1.06 1.28 4.60
N VAL A 147 1.89 2.28 4.34
CA VAL A 147 1.71 3.25 3.25
C VAL A 147 2.70 2.88 2.14
N THR A 148 2.21 2.66 0.93
CA THR A 148 3.04 2.38 -0.25
C THR A 148 2.79 3.38 -1.35
N GLY A 149 3.83 3.67 -2.13
CA GLY A 149 3.71 4.53 -3.29
C GLY A 149 5.02 4.73 -4.04
N ASP A 150 4.93 5.42 -5.16
CA ASP A 150 6.05 5.80 -6.01
C ASP A 150 6.05 7.33 -6.17
N LEU A 151 7.08 8.00 -5.67
CA LEU A 151 7.10 9.46 -5.60
C LEU A 151 7.11 10.11 -7.00
N ASP A 152 7.59 9.39 -8.01
CA ASP A 152 7.73 9.86 -9.39
C ASP A 152 6.50 9.55 -10.27
N GLN A 153 5.52 8.80 -9.75
CA GLN A 153 4.30 8.38 -10.49
C GLN A 153 3.03 8.99 -9.91
N SER A 154 3.08 10.27 -9.55
CA SER A 154 1.89 11.00 -9.09
C SER A 154 1.01 11.38 -10.28
N ASP A 155 -0.26 10.98 -10.22
CA ASP A 155 -1.32 11.37 -11.16
C ASP A 155 -1.99 12.70 -10.76
N LEU A 156 -1.56 13.32 -9.65
CA LEU A 156 -2.11 14.58 -9.18
C LEU A 156 -1.52 15.78 -9.95
N SER A 157 -2.39 16.71 -10.32
CA SER A 157 -1.99 18.06 -10.71
C SER A 157 -1.70 18.97 -9.49
N GLU A 158 -2.07 18.52 -8.29
CA GLU A 158 -1.85 19.17 -7.00
C GLU A 158 -0.63 18.61 -6.25
N GLU A 159 -0.41 19.07 -5.02
CA GLU A 159 0.68 18.60 -4.16
C GLU A 159 0.52 17.12 -3.77
N ASN A 160 1.54 16.32 -4.11
CA ASN A 160 1.67 14.92 -3.70
C ASN A 160 1.90 14.82 -2.18
N GLY A 161 0.91 14.31 -1.46
CA GLY A 161 0.90 14.17 -0.01
C GLY A 161 1.93 13.17 0.53
N LEU A 162 2.29 12.14 -0.24
CA LEU A 162 3.35 11.20 0.15
C LEU A 162 4.73 11.86 0.06
N SER A 163 4.97 12.65 -0.99
CA SER A 163 6.19 13.46 -1.14
C SER A 163 6.29 14.49 -0.01
N TYR A 164 5.20 15.21 0.27
CA TYR A 164 5.14 16.14 1.41
C TYR A 164 5.48 15.46 2.75
N LEU A 165 4.89 14.28 3.02
CA LEU A 165 5.14 13.55 4.26
C LEU A 165 6.59 13.08 4.37
N THR A 166 7.13 12.47 3.32
CA THR A 166 8.51 11.95 3.33
C THR A 166 9.52 13.09 3.48
N TYR A 167 9.29 14.24 2.83
CA TYR A 167 10.09 15.45 3.06
C TYR A 167 10.05 15.90 4.53
N LYS A 168 8.88 15.90 5.17
CA LYS A 168 8.75 16.27 6.59
C LYS A 168 9.41 15.28 7.53
N LEU A 169 9.42 13.98 7.20
CA LEU A 169 10.07 12.95 8.00
C LEU A 169 11.59 12.96 7.85
N SER A 170 12.12 13.55 6.79
CA SER A 170 13.56 13.63 6.55
C SER A 170 14.29 14.29 7.71
N GLY A 171 15.24 13.57 8.31
CA GLY A 171 16.02 14.02 9.47
C GLY A 171 15.31 13.92 10.82
N MET A 172 14.09 13.37 10.88
CA MET A 172 13.40 13.09 12.15
C MET A 172 13.68 11.67 12.62
N ASP A 173 14.06 11.51 13.89
CA ASP A 173 14.02 10.21 14.55
C ASP A 173 12.63 9.99 15.16
N CYS A 174 11.95 8.93 14.72
CA CYS A 174 10.55 8.67 15.05
C CYS A 174 10.42 7.30 15.70
N ASP A 175 9.86 7.25 16.91
CA ASP A 175 9.64 6.00 17.63
C ASP A 175 8.59 5.11 16.94
N TYR A 176 7.57 5.72 16.33
CA TYR A 176 6.39 5.01 15.81
C TYR A 176 6.29 4.94 14.28
N ILE A 177 7.12 5.70 13.58
CA ILE A 177 7.10 5.81 12.12
C ILE A 177 8.43 5.34 11.58
N GLN A 178 8.40 4.57 10.50
CA GLN A 178 9.58 4.23 9.73
C GLN A 178 9.30 4.44 8.25
N HIS A 179 10.16 5.23 7.61
CA HIS A 179 10.21 5.34 6.17
C HIS A 179 11.35 4.48 5.63
N VAL A 180 11.07 3.70 4.60
CA VAL A 180 12.04 2.94 3.84
C VAL A 180 11.88 3.30 2.38
N GLU A 181 12.97 3.76 1.79
CA GLU A 181 13.08 4.02 0.37
C GLU A 181 13.78 2.85 -0.31
N MET A 182 13.14 2.31 -1.33
CA MET A 182 13.68 1.33 -2.28
C MET A 182 13.94 2.02 -3.60
N ASP A 183 14.98 1.59 -4.29
CA ASP A 183 15.42 2.22 -5.53
C ASP A 183 15.35 1.26 -6.73
N GLU A 184 15.86 1.69 -7.87
CA GLU A 184 15.91 0.93 -9.12
C GLU A 184 16.67 -0.41 -9.02
N HIS A 185 17.62 -0.54 -8.10
CA HIS A 185 18.35 -1.79 -7.83
C HIS A 185 17.50 -2.80 -7.06
N ASP A 186 16.39 -2.37 -6.48
CA ASP A 186 15.42 -3.24 -5.80
C ASP A 186 14.34 -3.78 -6.74
N ILE A 187 14.32 -3.36 -8.01
CA ILE A 187 13.37 -3.84 -9.01
C ILE A 187 13.72 -5.27 -9.41
N VAL A 188 12.80 -6.20 -9.17
CA VAL A 188 12.96 -7.60 -9.60
C VAL A 188 11.84 -7.99 -10.55
N ARG A 189 12.18 -8.05 -11.84
CA ARG A 189 11.26 -8.46 -12.92
C ARG A 189 11.85 -9.60 -13.72
N HIS A 190 10.98 -10.29 -14.47
CA HIS A 190 11.44 -11.29 -15.43
C HIS A 190 12.37 -10.65 -16.47
N PRO A 191 13.49 -11.28 -16.89
CA PRO A 191 14.44 -10.72 -17.86
C PRO A 191 13.80 -10.16 -19.13
N ALA A 192 12.78 -10.84 -19.66
CA ALA A 192 12.01 -10.40 -20.82
C ALA A 192 11.40 -8.98 -20.66
N VAL A 193 11.07 -8.54 -19.45
CA VAL A 193 10.54 -7.18 -19.24
C VAL A 193 11.61 -6.13 -19.55
N TYR A 194 12.88 -6.38 -19.20
CA TYR A 194 13.98 -5.47 -19.55
C TYR A 194 14.23 -5.44 -21.06
N GLU A 195 14.07 -6.58 -21.75
CA GLU A 195 14.13 -6.61 -23.22
C GLU A 195 13.03 -5.76 -23.84
N VAL A 196 11.79 -5.86 -23.34
CA VAL A 196 10.66 -5.05 -23.80
C VAL A 196 10.88 -3.56 -23.54
N LEU A 197 11.29 -3.17 -22.33
CA LEU A 197 11.56 -1.77 -21.99
C LEU A 197 12.64 -1.16 -22.90
N LYS A 198 13.70 -1.93 -23.17
CA LYS A 198 14.74 -1.55 -24.11
C LYS A 198 14.23 -1.34 -25.54
N VAL A 199 13.30 -2.19 -26.02
CA VAL A 199 12.67 -2.04 -27.34
C VAL A 199 11.79 -0.80 -27.40
N LEU A 200 11.07 -0.51 -26.30
CA LEU A 200 10.16 0.63 -26.21
C LEU A 200 10.86 1.97 -25.91
N ASN A 201 12.16 1.96 -25.59
CA ASN A 201 12.93 3.14 -25.15
C ASN A 201 12.32 3.85 -23.94
N VAL A 202 11.84 3.06 -22.97
CA VAL A 202 11.29 3.54 -21.68
C VAL A 202 12.03 2.90 -20.53
#